data_AF-A0A8H4W836-F1
#
_entry.id   AF-A0A8H4W836-F1
#
_cell.length_a   1.000
_cell.length_b   1.000
_cell.length_c   1.000
_cell.angle_alpha   90.00
_cell.angle_beta   90.00
_cell.angle_gamma   90.00
#
_symmetry.space_group_name_H-M   'P 1'
#
loop_
_entity.id
_entity.type
_entity.pdbx_description
1 polymer ?
#
loop_
_entity_poly.entity_id
_entity_poly.type
_entity_poly.pdbx_seq_one_letter_code
_entity_poly.pdbx_strand_id
1 'polypeptide(L)'
;MVGSQGENLAVTQNLCDALVHLRYPSKPRVFWIDAICVDQQNLMERSAQVQRMGEVYTLAHRVVVWLGPQDDSSTYAIELLEKLNSQIKVNMRNGTKSNSALSSSDLRYGSEPLSLSREEYAVLSSLFYRSWFERLWI
;
A
#
# COMPACT_ATOMS: atom_id res chain seq x y z
N MET A 1 -7.32 -0.06 -32.08
CA MET A 1 -8.74 0.21 -32.42
C MET A 1 -9.55 -0.33 -31.26
N VAL A 2 -10.29 0.44 -30.45
CA VAL A 2 -11.16 1.61 -30.69
C VAL A 2 -11.06 2.62 -29.53
N GLY A 3 -11.15 3.92 -29.86
CA GLY A 3 -11.60 5.06 -29.01
C GLY A 3 -10.56 5.66 -28.05
N SER A 4 -10.41 6.97 -27.88
CA SER A 4 -10.92 8.20 -28.51
C SER A 4 -9.86 9.29 -28.24
N GLN A 5 -10.06 10.48 -28.79
CA GLN A 5 -9.13 11.62 -28.71
C GLN A 5 -8.72 11.94 -27.27
N GLY A 6 -7.53 12.52 -27.07
CA GLY A 6 -7.00 12.87 -25.75
C GLY A 6 -7.88 13.88 -25.02
N GLU A 7 -8.91 13.39 -24.34
CA GLU A 7 -9.74 14.16 -23.43
C GLU A 7 -8.94 14.43 -22.15
N ASN A 8 -8.96 15.69 -21.69
CA ASN A 8 -8.35 16.05 -20.43
C ASN A 8 -9.15 15.42 -19.29
N LEU A 9 -8.58 14.38 -18.66
CA LEU A 9 -9.17 13.74 -17.51
C LEU A 9 -8.85 14.54 -16.25
N ALA A 10 -9.89 15.07 -15.60
CA ALA A 10 -9.76 15.71 -14.31
C ALA A 10 -9.49 14.66 -13.23
N VAL A 11 -8.32 14.72 -12.61
CA VAL A 11 -7.92 13.83 -11.51
C VAL A 11 -7.44 14.66 -10.31
N THR A 12 -7.48 14.07 -9.12
CA THR A 12 -6.90 14.70 -7.93
C THR A 12 -5.37 14.82 -8.08
N GLN A 13 -4.76 15.82 -7.43
CA GLN A 13 -3.31 16.01 -7.49
C GLN A 13 -2.55 14.75 -7.05
N ASN A 14 -2.97 14.11 -5.97
CA ASN A 14 -2.36 12.88 -5.47
C ASN A 14 -2.39 11.74 -6.52
N LEU A 15 -3.47 11.62 -7.30
CA LEU A 15 -3.56 10.63 -8.37
C LEU A 15 -2.68 11.00 -9.57
N CYS A 16 -2.62 12.29 -9.91
CA CYS A 16 -1.73 12.81 -10.94
C CYS A 16 -0.27 12.48 -10.60
N ASP A 17 0.17 12.79 -9.38
CA ASP A 17 1.53 12.52 -8.90
C ASP A 17 1.84 11.03 -9.00
N ALA A 18 0.93 10.16 -8.54
CA ALA A 18 1.09 8.71 -8.64
C ALA A 18 1.24 8.26 -10.10
N LEU A 19 0.39 8.72 -11.01
CA LEU A 19 0.43 8.35 -12.43
C LEU A 19 1.73 8.77 -13.11
N VAL A 20 2.25 9.97 -12.79
CA VAL A 20 3.54 10.45 -13.31
C VAL A 20 4.69 9.55 -12.87
N HIS A 21 4.73 9.17 -11.59
CA HIS A 21 5.78 8.29 -11.06
C HIS A 21 5.65 6.84 -11.55
N LEU A 22 4.43 6.37 -11.80
CA LEU A 22 4.19 5.02 -12.26
C LEU A 22 4.36 4.86 -13.76
N ARG A 23 4.36 5.94 -14.55
CA ARG A 23 4.49 5.87 -16.02
C ARG A 23 5.84 5.27 -16.43
N TYR A 24 5.84 4.35 -17.41
CA TYR A 24 7.10 3.95 -18.05
C TYR A 24 7.57 5.08 -19.01
N PRO A 25 8.89 5.32 -19.15
CA PRO A 25 9.39 6.37 -20.04
C PRO A 25 8.97 6.22 -21.51
N SER A 26 8.85 4.98 -21.99
CA SER A 26 8.77 4.67 -23.42
C SER A 26 7.59 3.78 -23.83
N LYS A 27 6.77 3.31 -22.88
CA LYS A 27 5.64 2.41 -23.20
C LYS A 27 4.40 2.70 -22.35
N PRO A 28 3.19 2.47 -22.89
CA PRO A 28 1.98 2.61 -22.10
C PRO A 28 1.95 1.57 -20.97
N ARG A 29 1.25 1.92 -19.89
CA ARG A 29 0.83 1.01 -18.84
C ARG A 29 -0.68 1.02 -18.76
N VAL A 30 -1.26 -0.16 -18.51
CA VAL A 30 -2.68 -0.29 -18.25
C VAL A 30 -2.88 -0.30 -16.75
N PHE A 31 -3.72 0.60 -16.26
CA PHE A 31 -4.12 0.66 -14.87
C PHE A 31 -5.63 0.54 -14.78
N TRP A 32 -6.10 -0.18 -13.78
CA TRP A 32 -7.46 -0.02 -13.29
C TRP A 32 -7.39 0.89 -12.06
N ILE A 33 -8.15 1.98 -12.08
CA ILE A 33 -8.20 3.00 -11.03
C ILE A 33 -9.68 3.36 -10.90
N ASP A 34 -10.30 3.07 -9.77
CA ASP A 34 -11.73 3.26 -9.53
C ASP A 34 -12.20 4.69 -9.84
N ALA A 35 -11.42 5.71 -9.47
CA ALA A 35 -11.71 7.12 -9.76
C ALA A 35 -11.75 7.46 -11.26
N ILE A 36 -11.23 6.60 -12.13
CA ILE A 36 -11.16 6.78 -13.58
C ILE A 36 -12.06 5.79 -14.31
N CYS A 37 -12.02 4.52 -13.91
CA CYS A 37 -12.66 3.41 -14.62
C CYS A 37 -14.12 3.17 -14.21
N VAL A 38 -14.58 3.79 -13.12
CA VAL A 38 -15.96 3.68 -12.64
C VAL A 38 -16.65 5.01 -12.84
N ASP A 39 -17.80 4.99 -13.51
CA ASP A 39 -18.65 6.18 -13.56
C ASP A 39 -19.22 6.46 -12.16
N GLN A 40 -18.65 7.49 -11.51
CA GLN A 40 -19.03 7.89 -10.16
C GLN A 40 -20.44 8.50 -10.10
N GLN A 41 -21.00 8.94 -11.23
CA GLN A 41 -22.36 9.49 -11.32
C GLN A 41 -23.42 8.39 -11.50
N ASN A 42 -23.02 7.22 -11.98
CA ASN A 42 -23.90 6.07 -12.15
C ASN A 42 -23.89 5.17 -10.92
N LEU A 43 -24.86 5.35 -10.02
CA LEU A 43 -24.98 4.57 -8.79
C LEU A 43 -25.13 3.06 -9.01
N MET A 44 -25.78 2.63 -10.10
CA MET A 44 -25.94 1.22 -10.41
C MET A 44 -24.60 0.59 -10.81
N GLU A 45 -23.85 1.26 -11.69
CA GLU A 45 -22.52 0.81 -12.08
C GLU A 45 -21.58 0.81 -10.87
N ARG A 46 -21.54 1.91 -10.11
CA ARG A 46 -20.71 2.02 -8.91
C ARG A 46 -20.97 0.87 -7.94
N SER A 47 -22.24 0.54 -7.69
CA SER A 47 -22.61 -0.57 -6.81
C SER A 47 -22.13 -1.92 -7.36
N ALA A 48 -22.28 -2.14 -8.67
CA ALA A 48 -21.80 -3.36 -9.32
C ALA A 48 -20.27 -3.47 -9.31
N GLN A 49 -19.55 -2.36 -9.50
CA GLN A 49 -18.09 -2.32 -9.48
C GLN A 49 -17.54 -2.56 -8.08
N VAL A 50 -18.16 -1.99 -7.03
CA VAL A 50 -17.79 -2.24 -5.62
C VAL A 50 -17.89 -3.74 -5.30
N GLN A 51 -18.94 -4.41 -5.75
CA GLN A 51 -19.08 -5.87 -5.57
C GLN A 51 -17.99 -6.67 -6.30
N ARG A 52 -17.42 -6.14 -7.39
CA ARG A 52 -16.36 -6.79 -8.18
C ARG A 52 -14.95 -6.42 -7.75
N MET A 53 -14.75 -5.46 -6.83
CA MET A 53 -13.40 -5.02 -6.43
C MET A 53 -12.53 -6.18 -5.94
N GLY A 54 -13.11 -7.14 -5.22
CA GLY A 54 -12.38 -8.34 -4.78
C GLY A 54 -11.83 -9.16 -5.94
N GLU A 55 -12.62 -9.36 -7.00
CA GLU A 55 -12.18 -10.03 -8.23
C GLU A 55 -11.13 -9.22 -8.97
N VAL A 56 -11.31 -7.90 -9.08
CA VAL A 56 -10.34 -7.00 -9.73
C VAL A 56 -8.98 -7.09 -9.04
N TYR A 57 -8.93 -7.02 -7.71
CA TYR A 57 -7.68 -7.15 -6.97
C TYR A 57 -7.09 -8.56 -7.06
N THR A 58 -7.93 -9.60 -7.07
CA THR A 58 -7.48 -11.00 -7.19
C THR A 58 -6.90 -11.30 -8.57
N LEU A 59 -7.49 -10.75 -9.62
CA LEU A 59 -7.11 -10.98 -11.02
C LEU A 59 -6.04 -9.99 -11.51
N ALA A 60 -5.76 -8.93 -10.75
CA ALA A 60 -4.72 -7.97 -11.09
C ALA A 60 -3.34 -8.64 -11.11
N HIS A 61 -2.57 -8.41 -12.17
CA HIS A 61 -1.19 -8.87 -12.24
C HIS A 61 -0.33 -8.32 -11.09
N ARG A 62 -0.63 -7.10 -10.64
CA ARG A 62 0.01 -6.45 -9.50
C ARG A 62 -0.90 -5.38 -8.93
N VAL A 63 -0.99 -5.30 -7.61
CA VAL A 63 -1.60 -4.18 -6.89
C VAL A 63 -0.49 -3.23 -6.45
N VAL A 64 -0.68 -1.93 -6.68
CA VAL A 64 0.28 -0.89 -6.29
C VAL A 64 -0.36 0.03 -5.28
N VAL A 65 0.30 0.19 -4.14
CA VAL A 65 -0.08 1.16 -3.11
C VAL A 65 0.79 2.40 -3.26
N TRP A 66 0.16 3.57 -3.43
CA TRP A 66 0.84 4.85 -3.49
C TRP A 66 0.81 5.53 -2.11
N LEU A 67 1.97 5.59 -1.46
CA LEU A 67 2.15 6.20 -0.14
C LEU A 67 2.56 7.68 -0.24
N GLY A 68 2.42 8.32 -1.40
CA GLY A 68 2.93 9.67 -1.65
C GLY A 68 4.37 9.68 -2.21
N PRO A 69 4.88 10.87 -2.56
CA PRO A 69 6.24 11.04 -3.05
C PRO A 69 7.29 10.53 -2.05
N GLN A 70 8.48 10.23 -2.55
CA GLN A 70 9.62 9.95 -1.69
C GLN A 70 10.00 11.20 -0.89
N ASP A 71 10.26 11.00 0.40
CA ASP A 71 10.90 11.97 1.31
C ASP A 71 12.16 11.33 1.91
N ASP A 72 12.97 12.14 2.61
CA ASP A 72 14.25 11.70 3.18
C ASP A 72 14.08 10.59 4.23
N SER A 73 12.92 10.50 4.89
CA SER A 73 12.62 9.45 5.89
C SER A 73 12.02 8.18 5.27
N SER A 74 11.51 8.21 4.05
CA SER A 74 10.82 7.11 3.37
C SER A 74 11.70 5.88 3.25
N THR A 75 12.90 6.07 2.69
CA THR A 75 13.81 4.96 2.38
C THR A 75 14.23 4.28 3.67
N TYR A 76 14.60 5.08 4.67
CA TYR A 76 14.99 4.55 5.97
C TYR A 76 13.83 3.86 6.69
N ALA A 77 12.60 4.37 6.57
CA ALA A 77 11.41 3.73 7.12
C ALA A 77 11.15 2.35 6.49
N ILE A 78 11.29 2.22 5.16
CA ILE A 78 11.11 0.95 4.46
C ILE A 78 12.21 -0.05 4.84
N GLU A 79 13.47 0.37 4.87
CA GLU A 79 14.59 -0.48 5.32
C GLU A 79 14.40 -0.98 6.76
N LEU A 80 13.91 -0.11 7.63
CA LEU A 80 13.59 -0.47 9.01
C LEU A 80 12.45 -1.47 9.10
N LEU A 81 11.39 -1.31 8.29
CA LEU A 81 10.30 -2.29 8.21
C LEU A 81 10.79 -3.65 7.71
N GLU A 82 11.70 -3.69 6.73
CA GLU A 82 12.30 -4.94 6.25
C GLU A 82 13.15 -5.61 7.33
N LYS A 83 13.97 -4.83 8.05
CA LYS A 83 14.76 -5.30 9.20
C LYS A 83 13.84 -5.91 10.27
N LEU A 84 12.73 -5.26 10.58
CA LEU A 84 11.74 -5.77 11.54
C LEU A 84 11.05 -7.03 11.03
N ASN A 85 10.65 -7.07 9.76
CA ASN A 85 9.99 -8.22 9.15
C ASN A 85 10.89 -9.47 9.18
N SER A 86 12.20 -9.32 8.95
CA SER A 86 13.16 -10.42 9.01
C SER A 86 13.27 -11.12 10.38
N GLN A 87 12.86 -10.44 11.45
CA GLN A 87 12.90 -10.96 12.82
C GLN A 87 11.60 -11.68 13.21
N ILE A 88 10.53 -11.52 12.44
CA ILE A 88 9.21 -12.08 12.72
C ILE A 88 8.96 -13.28 11.81
N LYS A 89 8.91 -14.49 12.39
CA LYS A 89 8.41 -15.68 11.70
C LYS A 89 6.89 -15.74 11.88
N VAL A 90 6.15 -15.46 10.80
CA VAL A 90 4.69 -15.62 10.79
C VAL A 90 4.33 -16.98 10.21
N ASN A 91 3.66 -17.80 10.98
CA ASN A 91 3.02 -19.00 10.46
C ASN A 91 1.69 -18.61 9.81
N MET A 92 1.68 -18.53 8.48
CA MET A 92 0.52 -18.11 7.68
C MET A 92 -0.68 -19.08 7.78
N ARG A 93 -0.50 -20.29 8.31
CA ARG A 93 -1.56 -21.32 8.42
C ARG A 93 -2.43 -21.17 9.67
N ASN A 94 -1.89 -20.61 10.74
CA ASN A 94 -2.57 -20.48 12.03
C ASN A 94 -2.40 -19.07 12.66
N GLY A 95 -1.76 -18.14 11.95
CA GLY A 95 -1.55 -16.76 12.39
C GLY A 95 -0.56 -16.61 13.55
N THR A 96 0.13 -17.68 13.98
CA THR A 96 1.05 -17.61 15.11
C THR A 96 2.33 -16.87 14.70
N LYS A 97 2.69 -15.84 15.47
CA LYS A 97 3.93 -15.07 15.30
C LYS A 97 4.97 -15.61 16.28
N SER A 98 6.16 -15.95 15.79
CA SER A 98 7.33 -16.32 16.59
C SER A 98 8.48 -15.39 16.24
N ASN A 99 9.11 -14.80 17.25
CA ASN A 99 10.28 -13.95 17.04
C ASN A 99 11.52 -14.84 16.92
N SER A 100 12.26 -14.76 15.81
CA SER A 100 13.48 -15.56 15.62
C SER A 100 14.66 -15.08 16.48
N ALA A 101 14.58 -13.87 17.04
CA ALA A 101 15.58 -13.35 17.97
C ALA A 101 15.39 -13.87 19.40
N LEU A 102 14.25 -14.53 19.71
CA LEU A 102 13.94 -15.04 21.05
C LEU A 102 13.97 -16.56 21.06
N SER A 103 14.67 -17.12 22.04
CA SER A 103 14.70 -18.56 22.29
C SER A 103 13.28 -19.04 22.60
N SER A 104 12.96 -20.26 22.17
CA SER A 104 11.68 -20.93 22.44
C SER A 104 11.32 -21.04 23.94
N SER A 105 12.26 -20.75 24.85
CA SER A 105 12.05 -20.67 26.29
C SER A 105 11.36 -19.39 26.78
N ASP A 106 11.32 -18.33 25.98
CA ASP A 106 10.94 -16.98 26.45
C ASP A 106 9.47 -16.63 26.12
N LEU A 107 8.67 -17.62 25.72
CA LEU A 107 7.24 -17.50 25.38
C LEU A 107 6.32 -17.27 26.59
N ARG A 108 6.86 -16.79 27.72
CA ARG A 108 6.07 -16.41 28.89
C ARG A 108 6.24 -14.92 29.09
N TYR A 109 5.13 -14.20 28.98
CA TYR A 109 5.00 -12.76 29.09
C TYR A 109 5.26 -11.98 27.79
N GLY A 110 4.47 -10.92 27.59
CA GLY A 110 4.28 -10.23 26.31
C GLY A 110 5.58 -9.94 25.56
N SER A 111 5.51 -10.02 24.23
CA SER A 111 6.56 -9.62 23.30
C SER A 111 7.29 -8.39 23.82
N GLU A 112 8.58 -8.53 24.16
CA GLU A 112 9.40 -7.36 24.42
C GLU A 112 9.22 -6.38 23.26
N PRO A 113 9.06 -5.08 23.53
CA PRO A 113 8.98 -4.07 22.49
C PRO A 113 10.18 -4.24 21.57
N LEU A 114 9.93 -4.21 20.25
CA LEU A 114 11.01 -4.04 19.28
C LEU A 114 11.91 -2.90 19.78
N SER A 115 13.21 -3.18 19.99
CA SER A 115 14.15 -2.22 20.53
C SER A 115 14.50 -1.16 19.49
N LEU A 116 13.52 -0.29 19.22
CA LEU A 116 13.66 0.85 18.33
C LEU A 116 14.21 2.04 19.12
N SER A 117 15.22 2.69 18.56
CA SER A 117 15.67 4.01 18.99
C SER A 117 14.55 5.05 18.79
N ARG A 118 14.70 6.21 19.44
CA ARG A 118 13.76 7.33 19.29
C ARG A 118 13.71 7.81 17.83
N GLU A 119 14.84 7.79 17.16
CA GLU A 119 15.01 8.17 15.76
C GLU A 119 14.29 7.18 14.83
N GLU A 120 14.49 5.88 15.03
CA GLU A 120 13.80 4.81 14.28
C GLU A 120 12.28 4.90 14.46
N TYR A 121 11.81 5.18 15.69
CA TYR A 121 10.39 5.40 15.95
C TYR A 121 9.84 6.61 15.18
N ALA A 122 10.52 7.76 15.24
CA ALA A 122 10.09 8.97 14.55
C ALA A 122 9.99 8.77 13.03
N VAL A 123 10.92 8.02 12.45
CA VAL A 123 10.92 7.68 11.03
C VAL A 123 9.73 6.81 10.65
N LEU A 124 9.45 5.73 11.39
CA LEU A 124 8.26 4.91 11.16
C LEU A 124 6.97 5.69 11.36
N SER A 125 6.89 6.50 12.42
CA SER A 125 5.76 7.38 12.67
C SER A 125 5.51 8.30 11.47
N SER A 126 6.55 8.93 10.92
CA SER A 126 6.41 9.81 9.76
C SER A 126 5.79 9.11 8.54
N LEU A 127 6.11 7.82 8.33
CA LEU A 127 5.52 7.01 7.27
C LEU A 127 4.05 6.68 7.56
N PHE A 128 3.72 6.30 8.79
CA PHE A 128 2.34 5.94 9.18
C PHE A 128 1.41 7.14 9.32
N TYR A 129 1.94 8.34 9.49
CA TYR A 129 1.15 9.59 9.49
C TYR A 129 0.80 10.09 8.09
N ARG A 130 1.17 9.38 7.02
CA ARG A 130 0.79 9.78 5.67
C ARG A 130 -0.69 9.58 5.43
N SER A 131 -1.29 10.47 4.63
CA SER A 131 -2.72 10.49 4.33
C SER A 131 -3.27 9.18 3.75
N TRP A 132 -2.43 8.30 3.21
CA TRP A 132 -2.85 6.96 2.79
C TRP A 132 -3.32 6.11 3.99
N PHE A 133 -2.60 6.13 5.11
CA PHE A 133 -2.94 5.38 6.32
C PHE A 133 -4.12 5.97 7.10
N GLU A 134 -4.43 7.25 6.89
CA GLU A 134 -5.64 7.88 7.42
C GLU A 134 -6.92 7.41 6.71
N ARG A 135 -6.78 6.86 5.48
CA ARG A 135 -7.92 6.29 4.76
C ARG A 135 -8.31 5.00 5.44
N LEU A 136 -9.39 5.07 6.22
CA LEU A 136 -10.03 3.92 6.83
C LEU A 136 -10.59 3.00 5.73
N TRP A 137 -9.76 2.08 5.26
CA TRP A 137 -10.18 0.84 4.58
C TRP A 137 -9.68 -0.33 5.43
N ILE A 138 -10.16 -0.42 6.66
CA ILE A 138 -10.12 -1.64 7.47
C ILE A 138 -11.54 -2.20 7.50
#